data_AF-A0A101GEV3-F1
#
_entry.id   AF-A0A101GEV3-F1
#
_cell.length_a   1.000
_cell.length_b   1.000
_cell.length_c   1.000
_cell.angle_alpha   90.00
_cell.angle_beta   90.00
_cell.angle_gamma   90.00
#
_symmetry.space_group_name_H-M   'P 1'
#
loop_
_entity.id
_entity.type
_entity.pdbx_description
1 polymer ?
#
loop_
_entity_poly.entity_id
_entity_poly.type
_entity_poly.pdbx_seq_one_letter_code
_entity_poly.pdbx_strand_id
1 'polypeptide(L)'
;MNKTTSHTTSGKRHKKSLKSWISGAIVIDKEVPIIKVVSFLAFIGLIYIASNYHAVKTLRRINQLKIDLKELRYEYINAKSQFTDSTKQSRMVYRAWTLGLQPSTEPPVRIIISENDIKELKELKQ
;
A
#
# COMPACT_ATOMS: atom_id res chain seq x y z
N MET A 1 -65.22 9.81 -27.74
CA MET A 1 -64.74 8.55 -27.15
C MET A 1 -63.86 7.84 -28.19
N ASN A 2 -62.55 8.02 -28.13
CA ASN A 2 -61.56 7.24 -28.91
C ASN A 2 -60.20 7.25 -28.18
N LYS A 3 -60.10 6.35 -27.19
CA LYS A 3 -58.84 5.80 -26.64
C LYS A 3 -58.12 5.03 -27.77
N THR A 4 -56.81 4.93 -27.95
CA THR A 4 -55.62 5.22 -27.13
C THR A 4 -54.38 4.98 -28.02
N THR A 5 -53.48 5.97 -28.07
CA THR A 5 -52.01 5.91 -27.98
C THR A 5 -51.26 4.63 -28.39
N SER A 6 -50.40 4.81 -29.40
CA SER A 6 -49.22 4.01 -29.73
C SER A 6 -48.23 3.89 -28.56
N HIS A 7 -47.77 2.69 -28.21
CA HIS A 7 -46.43 2.50 -27.64
C HIS A 7 -45.82 1.15 -28.06
N THR A 8 -44.69 1.28 -28.73
CA THR A 8 -43.77 0.25 -29.19
C THR A 8 -43.24 -0.61 -28.03
N THR A 9 -43.22 -1.93 -28.15
CA THR A 9 -42.33 -2.78 -27.34
C THR A 9 -41.70 -3.88 -28.19
N SER A 10 -40.58 -3.48 -28.80
CA SER A 10 -39.62 -4.33 -29.48
C SER A 10 -38.84 -5.21 -28.49
N GLY A 11 -38.66 -6.49 -28.84
CA GLY A 11 -37.36 -7.16 -28.69
C GLY A 11 -36.89 -7.61 -27.30
N LYS A 12 -37.64 -8.46 -26.57
CA LYS A 12 -37.14 -9.15 -25.35
C LYS A 12 -36.93 -10.67 -25.48
N ARG A 13 -36.79 -11.21 -26.71
CA ARG A 13 -36.58 -12.66 -26.94
C ARG A 13 -35.10 -13.10 -26.91
N HIS A 14 -34.15 -12.24 -27.27
CA HIS A 14 -32.73 -12.63 -27.40
C HIS A 14 -31.97 -12.73 -26.05
N LYS A 15 -32.40 -12.00 -25.01
CA LYS A 15 -31.71 -12.00 -23.70
C LYS A 15 -31.85 -13.31 -22.91
N LYS A 16 -32.83 -14.17 -23.22
CA LYS A 16 -33.01 -15.46 -22.52
C LYS A 16 -32.05 -16.54 -23.01
N SER A 17 -31.70 -16.54 -24.29
CA SER A 17 -30.81 -17.53 -24.90
C SER A 17 -29.38 -17.42 -24.37
N LEU A 18 -28.83 -16.21 -24.25
CA LEU A 18 -27.49 -15.99 -23.70
C LEU A 18 -27.39 -16.39 -22.22
N LYS A 19 -28.44 -16.12 -21.43
CA LYS A 19 -28.50 -16.49 -20.01
C LYS A 19 -28.48 -18.02 -19.83
N SER A 20 -29.20 -18.75 -20.68
CA SER A 20 -29.24 -20.22 -20.66
C SER A 20 -27.91 -20.88 -21.03
N TRP A 21 -27.13 -20.25 -21.93
CA TRP A 21 -25.79 -20.69 -22.28
C TRP A 21 -24.77 -20.47 -21.16
N ILE A 22 -24.83 -19.32 -20.49
CA ILE A 22 -23.91 -18.99 -19.38
C ILE A 22 -24.28 -19.75 -18.10
N SER A 23 -25.57 -19.99 -17.85
CA SER A 23 -26.03 -20.70 -16.65
C SER A 23 -25.81 -22.22 -16.71
N GLY A 24 -25.16 -22.75 -17.75
CA GLY A 24 -24.80 -24.16 -17.86
C GLY A 24 -25.99 -25.10 -18.10
N ALA A 25 -27.18 -24.60 -18.42
CA ALA A 25 -28.36 -25.44 -18.65
C ALA A 25 -28.13 -26.47 -19.77
N ILE A 26 -27.31 -26.12 -20.77
CA ILE A 26 -26.90 -27.02 -21.85
C ILE A 26 -26.16 -28.25 -21.33
N VAL A 27 -25.46 -28.19 -20.19
CA VAL A 27 -24.63 -29.29 -19.67
C VAL A 27 -25.34 -30.11 -18.59
N ILE A 28 -26.36 -29.53 -17.94
CA ILE A 28 -27.05 -30.12 -16.77
C ILE A 28 -28.17 -31.09 -17.20
N ASP A 29 -28.68 -30.96 -18.42
CA ASP A 29 -29.67 -31.90 -18.96
C ASP A 29 -29.08 -33.32 -19.07
N LYS A 30 -29.82 -34.34 -18.64
CA LYS A 30 -29.34 -35.74 -18.60
C LYS A 30 -28.98 -36.34 -19.97
N GLU A 31 -29.34 -35.68 -21.07
CA GLU A 31 -29.20 -36.16 -22.44
C GLU A 31 -28.20 -35.33 -23.26
N VAL A 32 -27.11 -34.85 -22.65
CA VAL A 32 -26.03 -34.22 -23.42
C VAL A 32 -25.08 -35.23 -24.05
N PRO A 33 -24.77 -35.09 -25.35
CA PRO A 33 -23.64 -35.81 -25.93
C PRO A 33 -22.32 -35.32 -25.33
N ILE A 34 -21.42 -36.26 -25.01
CA ILE A 34 -20.08 -36.02 -24.43
C ILE A 34 -19.32 -34.88 -25.12
N ILE A 35 -19.44 -34.78 -26.44
CA ILE A 35 -18.79 -33.76 -27.28
C ILE A 35 -19.12 -32.33 -26.85
N LYS A 36 -20.35 -32.06 -26.38
CA LYS A 36 -20.75 -30.72 -25.92
C LYS A 36 -20.10 -30.38 -24.58
N VAL A 37 -19.98 -31.36 -23.68
CA VAL A 37 -19.36 -31.19 -22.36
C VAL A 37 -17.85 -30.95 -22.49
N VAL A 38 -17.17 -31.74 -23.33
CA VAL A 38 -15.73 -31.58 -23.60
C VAL A 38 -15.45 -30.23 -24.27
N SER A 39 -16.29 -29.81 -25.22
CA SER A 39 -16.16 -28.50 -25.86
C SER A 39 -16.32 -27.35 -24.86
N PHE A 40 -17.25 -27.46 -23.90
CA PHE A 40 -17.43 -26.46 -22.86
C PHE A 40 -16.22 -26.38 -21.92
N LEU A 41 -15.67 -27.52 -21.53
CA LEU A 41 -14.48 -27.58 -20.69
C LEU A 41 -13.24 -27.04 -21.43
N ALA A 42 -13.10 -27.35 -22.72
CA ALA A 42 -12.04 -26.80 -23.57
C ALA A 42 -12.17 -25.27 -23.70
N PHE A 43 -13.39 -24.74 -23.82
CA PHE A 43 -13.64 -23.30 -23.84
C PHE A 43 -13.19 -22.61 -22.56
N ILE A 44 -13.52 -23.17 -21.40
CA ILE A 44 -13.03 -22.67 -20.10
C ILE A 44 -11.51 -22.79 -20.01
N GLY A 45 -10.92 -23.90 -20.48
CA GLY A 45 -9.48 -24.11 -20.54
C GLY A 45 -8.75 -23.05 -21.37
N LEU A 46 -9.31 -22.67 -22.52
CA LEU A 46 -8.77 -21.58 -23.35
C LEU A 46 -8.84 -20.24 -22.64
N ILE A 47 -9.96 -19.92 -21.99
CA ILE A 47 -10.09 -18.70 -21.19
C ILE A 47 -9.07 -18.70 -20.04
N TYR A 48 -8.84 -19.84 -19.40
CA TYR A 48 -7.86 -19.99 -18.34
C TYR A 48 -6.44 -19.73 -18.84
N ILE A 49 -6.05 -20.32 -19.97
CA ILE A 49 -4.74 -20.10 -20.59
C ILE A 49 -4.56 -18.63 -20.99
N ALA A 50 -5.59 -18.01 -21.55
CA ALA A 50 -5.58 -16.59 -21.93
C ALA A 50 -5.40 -15.67 -20.70
N SER A 51 -6.12 -15.95 -19.61
CA SER A 51 -6.00 -15.20 -18.35
C SER A 51 -4.60 -15.33 -17.72
N ASN A 52 -4.03 -16.54 -17.77
CA ASN A 52 -2.70 -16.82 -17.24
C ASN A 52 -1.61 -15.94 -17.89
N TYR A 53 -1.72 -15.64 -19.19
CA TYR A 53 -0.75 -14.78 -19.87
C TYR A 53 -0.69 -13.36 -19.28
N HIS A 54 -1.83 -12.80 -18.86
CA HIS A 54 -1.88 -11.50 -18.19
C HIS A 54 -1.30 -11.57 -16.76
N ALA A 55 -1.59 -12.63 -16.02
CA ALA A 55 -1.05 -12.85 -14.69
C ALA A 55 0.49 -12.88 -14.70
N VAL A 56 1.09 -13.57 -15.67
CA VAL A 56 2.56 -13.65 -15.82
C VAL A 56 3.19 -12.28 -16.09
N LYS A 57 2.57 -11.46 -16.95
CA LYS A 57 3.07 -10.09 -17.23
C LYS A 57 3.03 -9.22 -15.99
N THR A 58 1.92 -9.23 -15.27
CA THR A 58 1.75 -8.46 -14.03
C THR A 58 2.74 -8.91 -12.96
N LEU A 59 2.96 -10.22 -12.82
CA LEU A 59 3.92 -10.77 -11.86
C LEU A 59 5.35 -10.30 -12.14
N ARG A 60 5.78 -10.30 -13.40
CA ARG A 60 7.11 -9.78 -13.79
C ARG A 60 7.25 -8.30 -13.45
N ARG A 61 6.22 -7.50 -13.73
CA ARG A 61 6.19 -6.06 -13.39
C ARG A 61 6.30 -5.85 -11.87
N ILE A 62 5.54 -6.60 -11.07
CA ILE A 62 5.61 -6.53 -9.61
C ILE A 62 7.03 -6.84 -9.11
N ASN A 63 7.70 -7.84 -9.68
CA ASN A 63 9.06 -8.18 -9.28
C ASN A 63 10.07 -7.07 -9.63
N GLN A 64 9.96 -6.44 -10.79
CA GLN A 64 10.78 -5.29 -11.15
C GLN A 64 10.56 -4.12 -10.19
N LEU A 65 9.30 -3.73 -9.95
CA LEU A 65 8.98 -2.65 -9.02
C LEU A 65 9.50 -2.91 -7.59
N LYS A 66 9.51 -4.17 -7.15
CA LYS A 66 10.08 -4.53 -5.84
C LYS A 66 11.59 -4.30 -5.78
N ILE A 67 12.31 -4.54 -6.87
CA ILE A 67 13.75 -4.29 -6.94
C ILE A 67 13.99 -2.79 -6.89
N ASP A 68 13.29 -2.01 -7.70
CA ASP A 68 13.41 -0.55 -7.76
C ASP A 68 13.12 0.09 -6.39
N LEU A 69 12.04 -0.36 -5.72
CA LEU A 69 11.69 0.11 -4.37
C LEU A 69 12.76 -0.24 -3.34
N LYS A 70 13.39 -1.41 -3.48
CA LYS A 70 14.47 -1.84 -2.60
C LYS A 70 15.70 -0.95 -2.78
N GLU A 71 16.08 -0.65 -4.02
CA GLU A 71 17.18 0.25 -4.36
C GLU A 71 16.94 1.65 -3.79
N LEU A 72 15.76 2.23 -4.05
CA LEU A 72 15.38 3.54 -3.52
C LEU A 72 15.39 3.58 -1.99
N ARG A 73 14.97 2.49 -1.34
CA ARG A 73 15.03 2.36 0.12
C ARG A 73 16.48 2.32 0.62
N TYR A 74 17.39 1.65 -0.09
CA TYR A 74 18.81 1.65 0.27
C TYR A 74 19.43 3.04 0.12
N GLU A 75 19.11 3.78 -0.95
CA GLU A 75 19.56 5.17 -1.11
C GLU A 75 19.09 6.06 0.03
N TYR A 76 17.81 5.98 0.41
CA TYR A 76 17.27 6.72 1.55
C TYR A 76 18.00 6.38 2.87
N ILE A 77 18.20 5.08 3.15
CA ILE A 77 18.89 4.65 4.37
C ILE A 77 20.33 5.17 4.38
N ASN A 78 21.04 5.09 3.26
CA ASN A 78 22.40 5.59 3.14
C ASN A 78 22.46 7.11 3.34
N ALA A 79 21.61 7.88 2.66
CA ALA A 79 21.56 9.33 2.78
C ALA A 79 21.19 9.76 4.22
N LYS A 80 20.20 9.11 4.82
CA LYS A 80 19.79 9.34 6.21
C LYS A 80 20.91 8.99 7.19
N SER A 81 21.63 7.89 6.95
CA SER A 81 22.77 7.49 7.78
C SER A 81 23.85 8.56 7.72
N GLN A 82 24.25 9.02 6.54
CA GLN A 82 25.25 10.08 6.39
C GLN A 82 24.85 11.36 7.11
N PHE A 83 23.60 11.79 6.98
CA PHE A 83 23.08 12.95 7.70
C PHE A 83 23.12 12.76 9.23
N THR A 84 22.67 11.60 9.70
CA THR A 84 22.64 11.27 11.13
C THR A 84 24.05 11.15 11.70
N ASP A 85 24.97 10.52 10.96
CA ASP A 85 26.39 10.38 11.31
C ASP A 85 27.07 11.75 11.41
N SER A 86 26.72 12.70 10.54
CA SER A 86 27.22 14.07 10.62
C SER A 86 26.68 14.85 11.82
N THR A 87 25.48 14.51 12.29
CA THR A 87 24.78 15.15 13.41
C THR A 87 25.06 14.45 14.75
N LYS A 88 25.76 13.29 14.76
CA LYS A 88 26.11 12.57 15.99
C LYS A 88 26.89 13.46 16.95
N GLN A 89 26.41 13.55 18.18
CA GLN A 89 27.02 14.34 19.25
C GLN A 89 28.48 13.93 19.52
N SER A 90 28.83 12.64 19.41
CA SER A 90 30.22 12.18 19.60
C SER A 90 31.19 12.68 18.52
N ARG A 91 30.76 12.77 17.26
CA ARG A 91 31.54 13.38 16.16
C ARG A 91 31.56 14.90 16.27
N MET A 92 30.46 15.50 16.73
CA MET A 92 30.36 16.94 16.99
C MET A 92 31.33 17.39 18.08
N VAL A 93 31.49 16.61 19.17
CA VAL A 93 32.49 16.86 20.22
C VAL A 93 33.91 16.82 19.65
N TYR A 94 34.23 15.86 18.79
CA TYR A 94 35.54 15.78 18.14
C TYR A 94 35.83 16.98 17.22
N ARG A 95 34.84 17.44 16.45
CA ARG A 95 34.96 18.66 15.64
C ARG A 95 35.01 19.92 16.52
N ALA A 96 34.25 19.95 17.61
CA ALA A 96 34.23 21.05 18.58
C ALA A 96 35.56 21.13 19.37
N TRP A 97 36.25 20.01 19.60
CA TRP A 97 37.61 20.00 20.17
C TRP A 97 38.61 20.75 19.30
N THR A 98 38.52 20.64 17.97
CA THR A 98 39.37 21.45 17.06
C THR A 98 39.08 22.95 17.15
N LEU A 99 37.92 23.32 17.70
CA LEU A 99 37.50 24.69 17.98
C LEU A 99 37.72 25.09 19.46
N GLY A 100 38.38 24.25 20.26
CA GLY A 100 38.69 24.51 21.68
C GLY A 100 37.51 24.32 22.65
N LEU A 101 36.39 23.75 22.21
CA LEU A 101 35.19 23.52 23.02
C LEU A 101 35.24 22.12 23.67
N GLN A 102 35.05 22.07 24.99
CA GLN A 102 35.13 20.83 25.78
C GLN A 102 33.73 20.34 26.17
N PRO A 103 33.41 19.04 26.04
CA PRO A 103 32.10 18.53 26.40
C PRO A 103 31.85 18.69 27.90
N SER A 104 30.64 19.14 28.27
CA SER A 104 30.20 19.21 29.67
C SER A 104 30.11 17.79 30.24
N THR A 105 31.06 17.43 31.09
CA THR A 105 31.11 16.13 31.79
C THR A 105 30.27 16.12 33.07
N GLU A 106 29.85 17.29 33.56
CA GLU A 106 28.97 17.38 34.72
C GLU A 106 27.50 17.28 34.30
N PRO A 107 26.71 16.43 34.98
CA PRO A 107 25.27 16.37 34.76
C PRO A 107 24.62 17.72 35.14
N PRO A 108 23.59 18.17 34.40
CA PRO A 108 22.91 19.43 34.70
C PRO A 108 22.31 19.38 36.11
N VAL A 109 22.69 20.33 36.95
CA VAL A 109 22.18 20.44 38.32
C VAL A 109 20.70 20.81 38.25
N ARG A 110 19.85 19.94 38.82
CA ARG A 110 18.42 20.25 38.99
C ARG A 110 18.30 21.30 40.10
N ILE A 111 18.06 22.55 39.73
CA ILE A 111 17.75 23.61 40.69
C ILE A 111 16.33 23.33 41.20
N ILE A 112 16.22 22.71 42.37
CA ILE A 112 14.96 22.56 43.09
C ILE A 112 14.87 23.78 43.99
N ILE A 113 14.02 24.73 43.62
CA ILE A 113 13.76 25.90 44.46
C ILE A 113 12.82 25.44 45.57
N SER A 114 13.29 25.40 46.81
CA SER A 114 12.42 25.21 47.97
C SER A 114 11.74 26.54 48.30
N GLU A 115 10.51 26.50 48.80
CA GLU A 115 9.74 27.68 49.24
C GLU A 115 10.53 28.55 50.25
N ASN A 116 11.45 27.94 51.00
CA ASN A 116 12.34 28.61 51.94
C ASN A 116 13.40 29.49 51.25
N ASP A 117 13.91 29.07 50.08
CA ASP A 117 14.94 29.81 49.33
C ASP A 117 14.36 31.09 48.70
N ILE A 118 13.07 31.05 48.34
CA ILE A 118 12.32 32.23 47.83
C ILE A 118 12.13 33.27 48.95
N LYS A 119 12.04 32.81 50.21
CA LYS A 119 11.79 33.66 51.38
C LYS A 119 13.03 34.44 51.79
N GLU A 120 14.21 33.79 51.82
CA GLU A 120 15.49 34.45 52.12
C GLU A 120 15.90 35.48 51.06
N LEU A 121 15.62 35.21 49.78
CA LEU A 121 15.88 36.18 48.70
C LEU A 121 14.99 37.42 48.74
N LYS A 122 13.84 37.32 49.42
CA LYS A 122 12.91 38.44 49.61
C LYS A 122 13.31 39.32 50.80
N GLU A 123 13.93 38.74 51.82
CA GLU A 123 14.41 39.45 53.02
C GLU A 123 15.73 40.20 52.77
N LEU A 124 16.59 39.72 51.87
CA LEU A 124 17.82 40.42 51.47
C LEU A 124 17.59 41.58 50.48
N LYS A 125 16.35 41.77 50.00
CA LYS A 125 15.97 42.80 49.02
C LYS A 125 15.08 43.91 49.61
N GLN A 126 14.87 43.89 50.92
CA GLN A 126 14.36 45.00 51.74
C GLN A 126 15.52 45.76 52.38
#